data_AF-A0A956IKT6-F1
#
_entry.id   AF-A0A956IKT6-F1
#
_cell.length_a   1.000
_cell.length_b   1.000
_cell.length_c   1.000
_cell.angle_alpha   90.00
_cell.angle_beta   90.00
_cell.angle_gamma   90.00
#
_symmetry.space_group_name_H-M   'P 1'
#
loop_
_entity.id
_entity.type
_entity.pdbx_description
1 polymer ?
#
loop_
_entity_poly.entity_id
_entity_poly.type
_entity_poly.pdbx_seq_one_letter_code
_entity_poly.pdbx_strand_id
1 'polypeptide(L)'
;MVMVPMGAFWMGCDARDTTCEANAKPRHRVTLDAYAIDVHEVTVADYARCVAASECVIDSAWPSEAEQLCNWGRGNWGKGNW
;
A
#
# COMPACT_ATOMS: atom_id res chain seq x y z
N MET A 1 -11.25 1.24 7.40
CA MET A 1 -11.79 1.28 6.03
C MET A 1 -12.90 2.30 5.83
N VAL A 2 -13.00 2.83 4.61
CA VAL A 2 -14.10 3.65 4.08
C VAL A 2 -14.62 3.02 2.79
N MET A 3 -15.94 3.11 2.56
CA MET A 3 -16.57 2.60 1.34
C MET A 3 -16.43 3.60 0.20
N VAL A 4 -15.93 3.14 -0.94
CA VAL A 4 -15.94 3.85 -2.21
C VAL A 4 -17.06 3.23 -3.07
N PRO A 5 -18.06 4.02 -3.50
CA PRO A 5 -19.15 3.49 -4.32
C PRO A 5 -18.65 3.09 -5.72
N MET A 6 -19.39 2.20 -6.37
CA MET A 6 -19.12 1.82 -7.76
C MET A 6 -19.15 3.06 -8.66
N GLY A 7 -18.33 3.06 -9.70
CA GLY A 7 -18.32 4.16 -10.65
C GLY A 7 -17.20 4.10 -11.67
N ALA A 8 -17.32 5.00 -12.66
CA ALA A 8 -16.31 5.18 -13.69
C ALA A 8 -15.48 6.44 -13.43
N PHE A 9 -14.17 6.34 -13.55
CA PHE A 9 -13.25 7.47 -13.40
C PHE A 9 -12.10 7.39 -14.42
N TRP A 10 -11.34 8.47 -14.53
CA TRP A 10 -10.13 8.52 -15.36
C TRP A 10 -8.92 8.09 -14.52
N MET A 11 -8.26 7.02 -14.94
CA MET A 11 -7.02 6.54 -14.33
C MET A 11 -5.84 6.78 -15.28
N GLY A 12 -4.67 7.07 -14.71
CA GLY A 12 -3.44 7.32 -15.46
C GLY A 12 -3.28 8.76 -15.94
N CYS A 13 -2.14 9.03 -16.56
CA CYS A 13 -1.72 10.38 -16.93
C CYS A 13 -2.16 10.81 -18.33
N ASP A 14 -2.50 12.09 -18.47
CA ASP A 14 -2.75 12.68 -19.77
C ASP A 14 -1.47 12.73 -20.61
N ALA A 15 -1.62 12.76 -21.95
CA ALA A 15 -0.49 12.88 -22.86
C ALA A 15 0.35 14.15 -22.61
N ARG A 16 -0.27 15.20 -22.07
CA ARG A 16 0.38 16.49 -21.77
C ARG A 16 1.15 16.51 -20.45
N ASP A 17 1.01 15.49 -19.60
CA ASP A 17 1.76 15.41 -18.34
C ASP A 17 3.23 15.06 -18.61
N THR A 18 4.13 15.97 -18.30
CA THR A 18 5.58 15.85 -18.57
C THR A 18 6.35 15.18 -17.43
N THR A 19 5.75 15.08 -16.25
CA THR A 19 6.39 14.46 -15.07
C THR A 19 6.05 12.99 -14.90
N CYS A 20 5.11 12.49 -15.70
CA CYS A 20 4.60 11.14 -15.55
C CYS A 20 5.45 10.10 -16.29
N GLU A 21 5.73 9.00 -15.58
CA GLU A 21 6.40 7.83 -16.14
C GLU A 21 5.62 7.24 -17.32
N ALA A 22 6.34 6.62 -18.26
CA ALA A 22 5.73 6.06 -19.47
C ALA A 22 4.73 4.94 -19.16
N ASN A 23 4.94 4.18 -18.08
CA ASN A 23 4.06 3.08 -17.63
C ASN A 23 2.73 3.56 -17.03
N ALA A 24 2.61 4.84 -16.66
CA ALA A 24 1.39 5.43 -16.12
C ALA A 24 0.51 6.08 -17.20
N LYS A 25 0.92 5.99 -18.47
CA LYS A 25 0.18 6.45 -19.66
C LYS A 25 -0.36 5.26 -20.47
N PRO A 26 -1.45 5.44 -21.24
CA PRO A 26 -2.27 6.65 -21.34
C PRO A 26 -3.38 6.70 -20.28
N ARG A 27 -3.89 7.90 -20.05
CA ARG A 27 -5.15 8.09 -19.32
C ARG A 27 -6.29 7.34 -20.01
N HIS A 28 -7.02 6.54 -19.26
CA HIS A 28 -8.13 5.74 -19.76
C HIS A 28 -9.25 5.65 -18.71
N ARG A 29 -10.45 5.25 -19.16
CA ARG A 29 -11.62 5.16 -18.28
C ARG A 29 -11.69 3.77 -17.64
N VAL A 30 -11.73 3.73 -16.32
CA VAL A 30 -11.86 2.51 -15.52
C VAL A 30 -13.19 2.53 -14.80
N THR A 31 -13.89 1.41 -14.78
CA THR A 31 -15.10 1.21 -13.96
C THR A 31 -14.81 0.13 -12.95
N LEU A 32 -15.03 0.43 -11.67
CA LEU A 32 -14.87 -0.52 -10.57
C LEU A 32 -16.21 -0.70 -9.85
N ASP A 33 -16.43 -1.89 -9.33
CA ASP A 33 -17.47 -2.15 -8.34
C ASP A 33 -17.19 -1.40 -7.04
N ALA A 34 -18.18 -1.36 -6.13
CA ALA A 34 -17.98 -0.76 -4.82
C ALA A 34 -16.94 -1.56 -4.03
N TYR A 35 -16.02 -0.87 -3.37
CA TYR A 35 -14.97 -1.49 -2.55
C TYR A 35 -14.72 -0.69 -1.28
N ALA A 36 -14.15 -1.36 -0.28
CA ALA A 36 -13.66 -0.72 0.93
C ALA A 36 -12.14 -0.55 0.83
N ILE A 37 -11.63 0.60 1.24
CA ILE A 37 -10.19 0.84 1.34
C ILE A 37 -9.86 1.45 2.70
N ASP A 38 -8.70 1.13 3.28
CA ASP A 38 -8.28 1.74 4.53
C ASP A 38 -8.01 3.23 4.38
N VAL A 39 -8.39 3.97 5.41
CA VAL A 39 -8.20 5.44 5.49
C VAL A 39 -6.74 5.76 5.86
N HIS A 40 -6.07 4.82 6.53
CA HIS A 40 -4.70 4.94 6.98
C HIS A 40 -3.89 3.76 6.47
N GLU A 41 -2.60 3.98 6.25
CA GLU A 41 -1.67 2.91 5.94
C GLU A 41 -1.62 1.89 7.08
N VAL A 42 -1.36 0.62 6.75
CA VAL A 42 -1.14 -0.43 7.74
C VAL A 42 0.08 -0.06 8.57
N THR A 43 -0.10 0.07 9.89
CA THR A 43 1.03 0.41 10.76
C THR A 43 1.92 -0.82 11.00
N VAL A 44 3.18 -0.57 11.38
CA VAL A 44 4.10 -1.62 11.85
C VAL A 44 3.46 -2.42 13.00
N ALA A 45 2.74 -1.75 13.90
CA ALA A 45 2.07 -2.43 15.01
C ALA A 45 0.93 -3.35 14.54
N ASP A 46 0.16 -2.94 13.54
CA ASP A 46 -0.91 -3.76 12.98
C ASP A 46 -0.34 -5.00 12.28
N TYR A 47 0.69 -4.81 11.45
CA TYR A 47 1.37 -5.93 10.80
C TYR A 47 2.05 -6.87 11.82
N ALA A 48 2.61 -6.34 12.92
CA ALA A 48 3.16 -7.16 13.99
C ALA A 48 2.11 -8.05 14.67
N ARG A 49 0.91 -7.53 14.90
CA ARG A 49 -0.20 -8.35 15.41
C ARG A 49 -0.57 -9.46 14.43
N CYS A 50 -0.59 -9.17 13.13
CA CYS A 50 -0.85 -10.16 12.09
C CYS A 50 0.21 -11.29 12.06
N VAL A 51 1.49 -10.93 12.17
CA VAL A 51 2.58 -11.91 12.26
C VAL A 51 2.50 -12.73 13.54
N ALA A 52 2.25 -12.09 14.68
CA ALA A 52 2.10 -12.79 15.97
C ALA A 52 0.90 -13.76 15.96
N ALA A 53 -0.16 -13.43 15.21
CA ALA A 53 -1.29 -14.31 14.96
C ALA A 53 -1.00 -15.42 13.92
N SER A 54 0.20 -15.44 13.32
CA SER A 54 0.58 -16.34 12.22
C SER A 54 -0.30 -16.21 10.96
N GLU A 55 -0.96 -15.06 10.77
CA GLU A 55 -1.78 -14.77 9.59
C GLU A 55 -0.98 -14.06 8.49
N CYS A 56 0.06 -13.31 8.87
CA CYS A 56 1.02 -12.70 7.94
C CYS A 56 2.36 -13.41 8.03
N VAL A 57 2.96 -13.71 6.88
CA VAL A 57 4.30 -14.31 6.80
C VAL A 57 5.33 -13.19 6.67
N ILE A 58 6.36 -13.22 7.53
CA ILE A 58 7.60 -12.49 7.26
C ILE A 58 8.34 -13.30 6.20
N ASP A 59 8.34 -12.80 4.97
CA ASP A 59 9.13 -13.41 3.92
C ASP A 59 10.59 -12.96 4.07
N SER A 60 11.44 -13.87 4.54
CA SER A 60 12.87 -13.64 4.69
C SER A 60 13.65 -13.71 3.37
N ALA A 61 12.98 -14.00 2.24
CA ALA A 61 13.60 -14.02 0.92
C ALA A 61 13.67 -12.64 0.24
N TRP A 62 13.19 -11.58 0.92
CA TRP A 62 13.26 -10.24 0.36
C TRP A 62 14.70 -9.74 0.29
N PRO A 63 15.14 -9.19 -0.85
CA PRO A 63 16.51 -8.73 -1.01
C PRO A 63 16.80 -7.60 -0.01
N SER A 64 18.02 -7.57 0.52
CA SER A 64 18.50 -6.60 1.53
C SER A 64 18.36 -5.12 1.15
N GLU A 65 18.05 -4.80 -0.11
CA GLU A 65 17.72 -3.44 -0.55
C GLU A 65 16.28 -3.02 -0.14
N ALA A 66 15.33 -3.97 -0.08
CA ALA A 66 13.99 -3.72 0.42
C ALA A 66 13.99 -3.48 1.95
N GLU A 67 14.96 -4.05 2.68
CA GLU A 67 15.15 -3.75 4.10
C GLU A 67 15.36 -2.26 4.35
N GLN A 68 15.93 -1.49 3.40
CA GLN A 68 16.16 -0.05 3.56
C GLN A 68 14.88 0.78 3.46
N LEU A 69 13.89 0.29 2.70
CA LEU A 69 12.61 0.97 2.49
C LEU A 69 11.54 0.49 3.46
N CYS A 70 11.66 -0.73 3.96
CA CYS A 70 10.74 -1.27 4.96
C CYS A 70 11.14 -0.81 6.38
N ASN A 71 10.18 -0.26 7.11
CA ASN A 71 10.36 0.10 8.52
C ASN A 71 10.10 -1.08 9.48
N TRP A 72 9.77 -2.27 8.97
CA TRP A 72 9.60 -3.49 9.76
C TRP A 72 10.92 -3.91 10.43
N GLY A 73 10.90 -4.18 11.74
CA GLY A 73 12.08 -4.55 12.52
C GLY A 73 13.10 -3.42 12.76
N ARG A 74 12.86 -2.21 12.22
CA ARG A 74 13.72 -1.03 12.45
C ARG A 74 13.24 -0.22 13.65
N GLY A 75 13.81 -0.48 14.83
CA GLY A 75 13.51 0.20 16.09
C GLY A 75 12.77 -0.69 17.09
N ASN A 76 12.68 -0.25 18.36
CA ASN A 76 12.01 -0.98 19.46
C ASN A 76 10.46 -1.01 19.33
N TRP A 77 9.93 -1.08 18.11
CA TRP A 77 8.50 -1.06 17.81
C TRP A 77 7.87 -2.42 18.16
N GLY A 78 7.37 -2.48 19.38
CA GLY A 78 6.96 -3.69 20.09
C GLY A 78 7.01 -3.53 21.61
N LYS A 79 7.70 -2.51 22.11
CA LYS A 79 7.57 -2.02 23.48
C LYS A 79 6.63 -0.84 23.46
N GLY A 80 5.38 -1.07 23.87
CA GLY A 80 4.33 -0.05 23.86
C GLY A 80 4.80 1.28 24.44
N ASN A 81 4.45 2.35 23.74
CA ASN A 81 4.10 3.70 24.20
C ASN A 81 4.29 4.66 23.00
N TRP A 82 3.18 5.00 22.35
CA TRP A 82 3.06 6.25 21.59
C TRP A 82 2.91 7.40 22.57
#